data_AF-A0A2U1ABI8-F1
#
_entry.id   AF-A0A2U1ABI8-F1
#
_cell.length_a   1.000
_cell.length_b   1.000
_cell.length_c   1.000
_cell.angle_alpha   90.00
_cell.angle_beta   90.00
_cell.angle_gamma   90.00
#
_symmetry.space_group_name_H-M   'P 1'
#
loop_
_entity.id
_entity.type
_entity.pdbx_description
1 polymer ?
#
loop_
_entity_poly.entity_id
_entity_poly.type
_entity_poly.pdbx_seq_one_letter_code
_entity_poly.pdbx_strand_id
1 'polypeptide(L)' 'MLALARQGLGIVRLSEYHVAGDLRAGKLLRLLGEYEESEADPICLTYQSRRNLSPAIRCFRDFMIEKFAGPNPWCTEALV' A
#
# COMPACT_ATOMS: atom_id res chain seq x y z
N MET A 1 9.99 11.11 -5.85
CA MET A 1 8.92 11.97 -5.30
C MET A 1 8.95 12.00 -3.78
N LEU A 2 8.85 10.86 -3.07
CA LEU A 2 8.89 10.81 -1.60
C LEU A 2 10.09 11.55 -0.95
N ALA A 3 11.29 11.41 -1.50
CA ALA A 3 12.48 12.10 -0.99
C ALA A 3 12.36 13.63 -1.03
N LEU A 4 11.68 14.20 -2.04
CA LEU A 4 11.48 15.64 -2.17
C LEU A 4 10.45 16.14 -1.14
N ALA A 5 9.38 15.36 -0.90
CA ALA A 5 8.39 15.67 0.13
C ALA A 5 9.02 15.68 1.54
N ARG A 6 9.90 14.71 1.83
CA ARG A 6 10.67 14.67 3.08
C ARG A 6 11.60 15.88 3.27
N GLN A 7 12.03 16.51 2.17
CA GLN A 7 12.84 17.73 2.18
C GLN A 7 11.99 19.01 2.22
N GLY A 8 10.66 18.90 2.27
CA GLY A 8 9.76 20.06 2.30
C GLY A 8 9.64 20.80 0.96
N LEU A 9 10.02 20.17 -0.15
CA LEU A 9 10.02 20.80 -1.48
C LEU A 9 8.64 20.80 -2.17
N GLY A 10 7.59 20.34 -1.49
CA GLY A 10 6.23 20.36 -2.00
C GLY A 10 5.32 19.27 -1.41
N ILE A 11 4.13 19.16 -2.00
CA ILE A 11 3.10 18.17 -1.65
C ILE A 11 3.15 17.02 -2.67
N VAL A 12 2.95 15.79 -2.21
CA VAL A 12 2.90 14.59 -3.07
C VAL A 12 1.66 13.76 -2.77
N ARG A 13 1.06 13.17 -3.81
CA ARG A 13 0.03 12.14 -3.69
C ARG A 13 0.67 10.80 -4.03
N LEU A 14 0.77 9.91 -3.05
CA LEU A 14 1.37 8.59 -3.17
C LEU A 14 0.50 7.58 -2.42
N SER A 15 0.54 6.32 -2.85
CA SER A 15 -0.14 5.24 -2.14
C SER A 15 0.39 5.07 -0.71
N GLU A 16 -0.48 4.69 0.22
CA GLU A 16 -0.16 4.59 1.65
C GLU A 16 1.06 3.73 1.96
N TYR A 17 1.25 2.61 1.25
CA TYR A 17 2.40 1.73 1.48
C TYR A 17 3.76 2.40 1.26
N HIS A 18 3.84 3.49 0.49
CA HIS A 18 5.07 4.27 0.34
C HIS A 18 5.32 5.24 1.50
N VAL A 19 4.27 5.77 2.12
CA VAL A 19 4.35 6.90 3.06
C VAL A 19 4.04 6.51 4.51
N ALA A 20 3.44 5.34 4.75
CA ALA A 20 2.99 4.90 6.07
C ALA A 20 4.11 4.92 7.13
N GLY A 21 5.34 4.56 6.75
CA GLY A 21 6.49 4.64 7.65
C GLY A 21 6.87 6.07 8.05
N ASP A 22 6.78 7.02 7.11
CA ASP A 22 7.10 8.43 7.39
C ASP A 22 5.98 9.15 8.13
N LEU A 23 4.72 8.80 7.84
CA LEU A 23 3.54 9.29 8.58
C LEU A 23 3.63 8.85 10.04
N ARG A 24 3.88 7.57 10.30
CA ARG A 24 4.09 7.06 11.69
C ARG A 24 5.29 7.71 12.38
N ALA A 25 6.34 8.03 11.63
CA ALA A 25 7.52 8.71 12.15
C ALA A 25 7.35 10.24 12.31
N GLY A 26 6.19 10.81 11.95
CA GLY A 26 5.93 12.25 11.99
C GLY A 26 6.76 13.07 10.99
N LYS A 27 7.36 12.44 9.98
CA LYS A 27 8.18 13.11 8.96
C LYS A 27 7.35 13.70 7.83
N LEU A 28 6.15 13.18 7.64
CA LEU A 28 5.16 13.68 6.68
C LEU A 28 3.85 13.94 7.41
N LEU A 29 3.10 14.91 6.90
CA LEU A 29 1.77 15.25 7.38
C LEU A 29 0.74 14.82 6.32
N ARG A 30 -0.34 14.17 6.74
CA ARG A 30 -1.48 13.87 5.85
C ARG A 30 -2.23 15.18 5.57
N LEU A 31 -2.56 15.39 4.31
CA LEU A 31 -3.30 16.56 3.85
C LEU A 31 -4.58 16.11 3.16
N LEU A 32 -5.65 16.91 3.27
CA LEU A 32 -6.92 16.70 2.58
C LEU A 32 -7.58 15.34 2.88
N GLY A 33 -7.44 14.80 4.10
CA GLY A 33 -8.00 13.50 4.47
C GLY A 33 -9.52 13.40 4.31
N GLU A 34 -10.24 14.51 4.41
CA GLU A 34 -11.70 14.59 4.18
C GLU A 34 -12.10 14.34 2.72
N TYR A 35 -11.17 14.44 1.78
CA TYR A 35 -11.40 14.25 0.35
C TYR A 35 -10.88 12.90 -0.16
N GLU A 36 -10.44 12.02 0.75
CA GLU A 36 -9.94 10.71 0.35
C GLU A 36 -11.09 9.79 -0.04
N GLU A 37 -10.95 9.12 -1.18
CA GLU A 37 -11.91 8.12 -1.64
C GLU A 37 -11.87 6.92 -0.69
N SER A 38 -13.06 6.42 -0.31
CA SER A 38 -13.17 5.30 0.63
C SER A 38 -12.64 3.98 0.06
N GLU A 39 -12.44 3.89 -1.25
CA GLU A 39 -11.91 2.71 -1.92
C GLU A 39 -10.39 2.81 -2.07
N ALA A 40 -9.69 1.86 -1.45
CA ALA A 40 -8.25 1.72 -1.62
C ALA A 40 -7.92 1.18 -3.01
N ASP A 41 -6.83 1.70 -3.61
CA ASP A 41 -6.29 1.16 -4.85
C ASP A 41 -5.93 -0.33 -4.69
N PRO A 42 -6.48 -1.24 -5.51
CA PRO A 42 -6.25 -2.66 -5.34
C PRO A 42 -4.82 -3.06 -5.72
N ILE A 43 -4.14 -3.78 -4.82
CA ILE A 43 -2.86 -4.43 -5.11
C ILE A 43 -3.13 -5.82 -5.66
N CYS A 44 -2.90 -6.01 -6.95
CA CYS A 44 -3.21 -7.25 -7.65
C CYS A 44 -1.98 -8.15 -7.83
N LEU A 45 -2.10 -9.42 -7.44
CA LEU A 45 -1.16 -10.46 -7.83
C LEU A 45 -1.51 -10.97 -9.23
N THR A 46 -0.68 -10.62 -10.22
CA THR A 46 -0.90 -11.01 -11.62
C THR A 46 0.06 -12.11 -12.05
N TYR A 47 -0.46 -13.10 -12.78
CA TYR A 47 0.33 -14.18 -13.36
C TYR A 47 -0.37 -14.71 -14.62
N GLN A 48 0.40 -15.31 -15.53
CA GLN A 48 -0.18 -15.93 -16.72
C GLN A 48 -1.08 -17.10 -16.32
N SER A 49 -2.34 -17.05 -16.73
CA SER A 49 -3.25 -18.18 -16.57
C SER A 49 -2.78 -19.32 -17.47
N ARG A 50 -1.98 -20.23 -16.91
CA ARG A 50 -1.62 -21.50 -17.55
C ARG A 50 -2.47 -22.61 -16.94
N ARG A 51 -2.98 -23.49 -17.80
CA ARG A 51 -3.75 -24.68 -17.40
C ARG A 51 -3.05 -25.50 -16.30
N ASN A 52 -1.70 -25.49 -16.29
CA ASN A 52 -0.85 -26.02 -15.23
C ASN A 52 0.01 -24.91 -14.60
N LEU A 53 -0.56 -24.14 -13.67
CA LEU A 53 0.23 -23.33 -12.73
C LEU A 53 1.22 -24.21 -11.97
N SER A 54 2.49 -23.80 -11.94
CA SER A 54 3.52 -24.56 -11.22
C SER A 54 3.17 -24.63 -9.72
N PRO A 55 3.50 -25.74 -9.04
CA PRO A 55 3.27 -25.88 -7.60
C PRO A 55 3.87 -24.72 -6.78
N ALA A 56 5.05 -24.23 -7.19
CA ALA A 56 5.69 -23.09 -6.54
C ALA A 56 4.87 -21.79 -6.66
N ILE A 57 4.28 -21.50 -7.82
CA ILE A 57 3.43 -20.30 -7.97
C ILE A 57 2.14 -20.45 -7.17
N ARG A 58 1.54 -21.64 -7.12
CA ARG A 58 0.35 -21.89 -6.28
C ARG A 58 0.67 -21.65 -4.81
N CYS A 59 1.75 -22.24 -4.31
CA CYS A 59 2.20 -22.05 -2.94
C CYS A 59 2.48 -20.57 -2.63
N PHE A 60 3.16 -19.84 -3.52
CA PHE A 60 3.41 -18.40 -3.34
C PHE A 60 2.11 -17.58 -3.34
N ARG A 61 1.18 -17.87 -4.27
CA ARG A 61 -0.14 -17.22 -4.31
C ARG A 61 -0.88 -17.44 -3.00
N ASP A 62 -0.95 -18.69 -2.53
CA ASP A 62 -1.71 -19.03 -1.33
C ASP A 62 -1.09 -18.37 -0.10
N PHE A 63 0.25 -18.35 0.00
CA PHE A 63 0.98 -17.60 1.03
C PHE A 63 0.68 -16.10 1.01
N MET A 64 0.67 -15.49 -0.18
CA MET A 64 0.38 -14.06 -0.33
C MET A 64 -1.08 -13.76 0.04
N ILE A 65 -2.03 -14.58 -0.39
CA ILE A 65 -3.44 -14.41 -0.01
C ILE A 65 -3.60 -14.49 1.51
N GLU A 66 -3.00 -15.48 2.16
CA GLU A 66 -3.05 -15.61 3.62
C GLU A 66 -2.41 -14.40 4.32
N LYS A 67 -1.24 -13.95 3.85
CA LYS A 67 -0.52 -12.82 4.42
C LYS A 67 -1.27 -11.49 4.32
N PHE A 68 -2.09 -11.32 3.27
CA PHE A 68 -2.85 -10.10 3.00
C PHE A 68 -4.37 -10.27 3.22
N ALA A 69 -4.81 -11.34 3.89
CA ALA A 69 -6.23 -11.58 4.20
C ALA A 69 -6.78 -10.65 5.29
N GLY A 70 -5.89 -10.07 6.11
CA GLY A 70 -6.23 -9.11 7.16
C GLY A 70 -6.24 -7.66 6.68
N PRO A 71 -6.43 -6.69 7.60
CA PRO A 71 -6.29 -5.28 7.27
C PRO A 71 -4.91 -5.00 6.69
N ASN A 72 -4.88 -4.14 5.67
CA ASN A 72 -3.64 -3.75 5.01
C ASN A 72 -2.64 -3.20 6.05
N PRO A 73 -1.40 -3.73 6.13
CA PRO A 73 -0.45 -3.36 7.19
C PRO A 73 0.10 -1.93 7.06
N TRP A 74 -0.14 -1.28 5.92
CA TRP A 74 0.16 0.12 5.70
C TRP A 74 -1.03 1.05 5.93
N CYS A 75 -2.27 0.51 5.91
CA CYS A 75 -3.44 1.31 6.23
C CYS A 75 -3.35 1.74 7.69
N THR A 76 -3.02 3.01 7.88
CA THR A 76 -3.02 3.60 9.21
C THR A 76 -4.44 4.03 9.47
N GLU A 77 -5.23 3.13 10.04
CA GLU A 77 -6.57 3.44 10.49
C GLU A 77 -6.48 4.66 11.45
N ALA A 78 -7.11 5.76 11.05
CA ALA A 78 -7.32 6.96 11.85
C ALA A 78 -6.06 7.62 12.48
N LEU A 79 -5.28 8.33 11.68
CA LEU A 79 -4.67 9.57 12.18
C LEU A 79 -5.55 10.73 11.69
N VAL A 80 -6.54 11.01 12.54
CA VAL A 80 -7.43 12.19 12.67
C VAL A 80 -7.88 12.85 11.36
#